data_AF-A0A959YTI3-F1
#
_entry.id   AF-A0A959YTI3-F1
#
_cell.length_a   1.000
_cell.length_b   1.000
_cell.length_c   1.000
_cell.angle_alpha   90.00
_cell.angle_beta   90.00
_cell.angle_gamma   90.00
#
_symmetry.space_group_name_H-M   'P 1'
#
loop_
_entity.id
_entity.type
_entity.pdbx_description
1 polymer ?
#
loop_
_entity_poly.entity_id
_entity_poly.type
_entity_poly.pdbx_seq_one_letter_code
_entity_poly.pdbx_strand_id
1 'polypeptide(L)'
;MFENIESSVTKWLIGIGLSNDNSVIVSDFVTFTVLVLLSLITYFITKKILLSAIHHATKKSKTQWDDILSNRKFFRTLSYFVPAYIIYAFTPVVLEPYPDVVSIIRIGLTIYMIMVALMAANAFLNAVSDIYQDFSIAKSRPIKGYIQVIKIIVYMIGIIIILANLFG
;
A
#
# COMPACT_ATOMS: atom_id res chain seq x y z
N MET A 1 -8.71 3.58 -19.15
CA MET A 1 -8.31 2.28 -19.67
C MET A 1 -9.46 1.27 -19.77
N PHE A 2 -10.48 1.21 -18.91
CA PHE A 2 -11.60 0.27 -19.10
C PHE A 2 -12.64 0.74 -20.12
N GLU A 3 -13.01 2.01 -20.24
CA GLU A 3 -13.80 2.51 -21.39
C GLU A 3 -12.99 2.47 -22.69
N ASN A 4 -11.66 2.65 -22.59
CA ASN A 4 -10.75 2.50 -23.71
C ASN A 4 -10.56 1.03 -24.11
N ILE A 5 -10.52 0.08 -23.16
CA ILE A 5 -10.52 -1.36 -23.43
C ILE A 5 -11.89 -1.77 -23.94
N GLU A 6 -12.97 -1.31 -23.33
CA GLU A 6 -14.33 -1.66 -23.69
C GLU A 6 -14.65 -1.14 -25.09
N SER A 7 -14.31 0.11 -25.42
CA SER A 7 -14.46 0.64 -26.78
C SER A 7 -13.46 0.05 -27.78
N SER A 8 -12.23 -0.32 -27.37
CA SER A 8 -11.27 -1.01 -28.26
C SER A 8 -11.69 -2.44 -28.56
N VAL A 9 -12.17 -3.16 -27.54
CA VAL A 9 -12.71 -4.53 -27.63
C VAL A 9 -14.00 -4.51 -28.42
N THR A 10 -14.90 -3.56 -28.15
CA THR A 10 -16.15 -3.38 -28.91
C THR A 10 -15.87 -3.04 -30.37
N LYS A 11 -14.94 -2.11 -30.67
CA LYS A 11 -14.52 -1.81 -32.05
C LYS A 11 -13.87 -3.00 -32.75
N TRP A 12 -13.04 -3.77 -32.03
CA TRP A 12 -12.42 -4.97 -32.55
C TRP A 12 -13.47 -6.06 -32.85
N LEU A 13 -14.42 -6.29 -31.94
CA LEU A 13 -15.52 -7.25 -32.10
C LEU A 13 -16.46 -6.87 -33.24
N ILE A 14 -16.82 -5.59 -33.38
CA ILE A 14 -17.58 -5.07 -34.51
C ILE A 14 -16.81 -5.29 -35.83
N GLY A 15 -15.49 -5.11 -35.82
CA GLY A 15 -14.61 -5.38 -36.97
C GLY A 15 -14.58 -6.84 -37.43
N ILE A 16 -14.94 -7.79 -36.56
CA ILE A 16 -15.03 -9.23 -36.85
C ILE A 16 -16.46 -9.62 -37.31
N GLY A 17 -17.40 -8.67 -37.31
CA GLY A 17 -18.77 -8.86 -37.82
C GLY A 17 -19.85 -9.13 -36.76
N LEU A 18 -19.57 -8.89 -35.48
CA LEU A 18 -20.58 -9.00 -34.41
C LEU A 18 -21.51 -7.78 -34.39
N SER A 19 -22.82 -8.04 -34.25
CA SER A 19 -23.85 -7.01 -34.06
C SER A 19 -23.58 -6.17 -32.81
N ASN A 20 -23.91 -4.87 -32.86
CA ASN A 20 -23.62 -3.90 -31.81
C ASN A 20 -24.06 -4.35 -30.40
N ASP A 21 -25.22 -5.00 -30.30
CA ASP A 21 -25.77 -5.46 -29.02
C ASP A 21 -24.94 -6.59 -28.38
N ASN A 22 -24.37 -7.49 -29.20
CA ASN A 22 -23.57 -8.61 -28.69
C ASN A 22 -22.16 -8.15 -28.28
N SER A 23 -21.61 -7.14 -28.95
CA SER A 23 -20.28 -6.60 -28.67
C SER A 23 -20.22 -5.89 -27.32
N VAL A 24 -21.29 -5.17 -26.93
CA VAL A 24 -21.39 -4.52 -25.61
C VAL A 24 -21.45 -5.55 -24.48
N ILE A 25 -22.30 -6.58 -24.62
CA ILE A 25 -22.44 -7.64 -23.60
C ILE A 25 -21.13 -8.37 -23.35
N VAL A 26 -20.38 -8.69 -24.41
CA VAL A 26 -19.07 -9.35 -24.28
C VAL A 26 -18.07 -8.44 -23.56
N SER A 27 -18.13 -7.14 -23.85
CA SER A 27 -17.21 -6.16 -23.27
C SER A 27 -17.46 -5.93 -21.77
N ASP A 28 -18.73 -5.84 -21.37
CA ASP A 28 -19.13 -5.81 -19.94
C ASP A 28 -18.64 -7.05 -19.19
N PHE A 29 -18.77 -8.22 -19.82
CA PHE A 29 -18.34 -9.49 -19.23
C PHE A 29 -16.81 -9.54 -19.01
N VAL A 30 -16.04 -8.98 -19.96
CA VAL A 30 -14.58 -8.85 -19.83
C VAL A 30 -14.22 -7.91 -18.68
N THR A 31 -14.84 -6.74 -18.60
CA THR A 31 -14.61 -5.78 -17.51
C THR A 31 -14.93 -6.38 -16.14
N PHE A 32 -16.07 -7.06 -16.01
CA PHE A 32 -16.44 -7.76 -14.79
C PHE A 32 -15.42 -8.84 -14.41
N THR A 33 -14.96 -9.64 -15.39
CA THR A 33 -13.95 -10.69 -15.18
C THR A 33 -12.64 -10.09 -14.67
N VAL A 34 -12.18 -8.98 -15.25
CA VAL A 34 -10.96 -8.29 -14.79
C VAL A 34 -11.12 -7.79 -13.35
N LEU A 35 -12.28 -7.27 -12.99
CA LEU A 35 -12.59 -6.79 -11.65
C LEU A 35 -12.56 -7.94 -10.61
N VAL A 36 -13.15 -9.09 -10.96
CA VAL A 36 -13.08 -10.32 -10.14
C VAL A 36 -11.65 -10.81 -9.98
N LEU A 37 -10.87 -10.85 -11.06
CA LEU A 37 -9.46 -11.25 -11.00
C LEU A 37 -8.64 -10.31 -10.12
N LEU A 38 -8.88 -9.00 -10.21
CA LEU A 38 -8.25 -7.98 -9.37
C LEU A 38 -8.57 -8.14 -7.90
N SER A 39 -9.84 -8.37 -7.57
CA SER A 39 -10.29 -8.64 -6.20
C SER A 39 -9.63 -9.91 -5.66
N LEU A 40 -9.58 -10.98 -6.45
CA LEU A 40 -8.89 -12.22 -6.08
C LEU A 40 -7.40 -12.01 -5.86
N ILE A 41 -6.71 -11.31 -6.77
CA ILE A 41 -5.28 -10.98 -6.63
C ILE A 41 -5.05 -10.20 -5.33
N THR A 42 -5.86 -9.19 -5.06
CA THR A 42 -5.76 -8.37 -3.85
C THR A 42 -5.99 -9.21 -2.59
N TYR A 43 -7.01 -10.07 -2.60
CA TYR A 43 -7.29 -11.00 -1.50
C TYR A 43 -6.14 -11.98 -1.26
N PHE A 44 -5.63 -12.62 -2.32
CA PHE A 44 -4.52 -13.58 -2.23
C PHE A 44 -3.23 -12.91 -1.78
N ILE A 45 -2.89 -11.74 -2.29
CA ILE A 45 -1.71 -10.98 -1.87
C ILE A 45 -1.83 -10.58 -0.40
N THR A 46 -2.97 -10.00 0.00
CA THR A 46 -3.23 -9.61 1.39
C THR A 46 -3.11 -10.82 2.32
N LYS A 47 -3.75 -11.93 1.98
CA LYS A 47 -3.71 -13.17 2.76
C LYS A 47 -2.30 -13.76 2.82
N LYS A 48 -1.58 -13.83 1.70
CA LYS A 48 -0.22 -14.40 1.63
C LYS A 48 0.77 -13.55 2.41
N ILE A 49 0.70 -12.22 2.32
CA ILE A 49 1.60 -11.32 3.05
C ILE A 49 1.25 -11.30 4.53
N LEU A 50 -0.04 -11.20 4.90
CA LEU A 50 -0.47 -11.23 6.30
C LEU A 50 -0.04 -12.55 6.96
N LEU A 51 -0.31 -13.70 6.32
CA LEU A 51 0.10 -15.01 6.80
C LEU A 51 1.62 -15.17 6.80
N SER A 52 2.34 -14.67 5.79
CA SER A 52 3.80 -14.73 5.76
C SER A 52 4.44 -13.85 6.83
N ALA A 53 3.91 -12.65 7.10
CA ALA A 53 4.38 -11.78 8.17
C ALA A 53 4.16 -12.44 9.54
N ILE A 54 3.00 -13.06 9.75
CA ILE A 54 2.70 -13.83 10.97
C ILE A 54 3.62 -15.06 11.07
N HIS A 55 3.86 -15.77 9.96
CA HIS A 55 4.70 -16.98 9.94
C HIS A 55 6.19 -16.66 10.11
N HIS A 56 6.70 -15.56 9.54
CA HIS A 56 8.06 -15.07 9.80
C HIS A 56 8.22 -14.58 11.24
N ALA A 57 7.20 -13.93 11.81
CA ALA A 57 7.20 -13.53 13.21
C ALA A 57 7.19 -14.73 14.18
N THR A 58 6.77 -15.92 13.73
CA THR A 58 6.67 -17.13 14.57
C THR A 58 7.76 -18.16 14.28
N LYS A 59 8.38 -18.15 13.10
CA LYS A 59 9.58 -18.96 12.80
C LYS A 59 10.86 -18.19 13.12
N LYS A 60 11.23 -18.22 14.41
CA LYS A 60 12.61 -18.26 14.95
C LYS A 60 13.72 -17.90 13.92
N SER A 61 13.90 -16.62 13.63
CA SER A 61 15.10 -16.15 12.90
C SER A 61 16.27 -16.08 13.89
N LYS A 62 17.48 -16.42 13.44
CA LYS A 62 18.70 -16.42 14.26
C LYS A 62 19.28 -15.01 14.47
N THR A 63 18.64 -13.97 13.95
CA THR A 63 19.10 -12.57 14.02
C THR A 63 18.21 -11.74 14.96
N GLN A 64 18.80 -11.23 16.06
CA GLN A 64 18.10 -10.43 17.09
C GLN A 64 17.34 -9.21 16.51
N TRP A 65 17.82 -8.66 15.39
CA TRP A 65 17.22 -7.50 14.73
C TRP A 65 15.83 -7.78 14.13
N ASP A 66 15.65 -8.97 13.55
CA ASP A 66 14.38 -9.36 12.90
C ASP A 66 13.28 -9.52 13.95
N ASP A 67 13.62 -10.14 15.07
CA ASP A 67 12.72 -10.33 16.21
C ASP A 67 12.30 -8.98 16.83
N ILE A 68 13.24 -8.04 16.98
CA ILE A 68 12.94 -6.72 17.53
C ILE A 68 12.07 -5.89 16.57
N LEU A 69 12.36 -5.90 15.26
CA LEU A 69 11.54 -5.24 14.25
C LEU A 69 10.13 -5.85 14.17
N SER A 70 10.03 -7.18 14.26
CA SER A 70 8.76 -7.90 14.31
C SER A 70 7.97 -7.56 15.58
N ASN A 71 8.61 -7.53 16.75
CA ASN A 71 8.01 -7.14 18.02
C ASN A 71 7.49 -5.69 17.99
N ARG A 72 8.20 -4.79 17.31
CA ARG A 72 7.74 -3.42 17.06
C ARG A 72 6.72 -3.30 15.94
N LYS A 73 6.23 -4.43 15.39
CA LYS A 73 5.18 -4.53 14.37
C LYS A 73 5.56 -3.83 13.06
N PHE A 74 6.85 -3.61 12.79
CA PHE A 74 7.33 -2.91 11.59
C PHE A 74 6.81 -3.58 10.29
N PHE A 75 7.05 -4.89 10.15
CA PHE A 75 6.62 -5.65 8.99
C PHE A 75 5.09 -5.72 8.85
N ARG A 76 4.39 -5.78 9.98
CA ARG A 76 2.93 -5.75 10.00
C ARG A 76 2.41 -4.39 9.52
N THR A 77 3.01 -3.29 9.94
CA THR A 77 2.67 -1.96 9.45
C THR A 77 2.93 -1.86 7.95
N LEU A 78 4.09 -2.31 7.48
CA LEU A 78 4.42 -2.30 6.05
C LEU A 78 3.48 -3.17 5.21
N SER A 79 2.94 -4.24 5.78
CA SER A 79 1.97 -5.11 5.08
C SER A 79 0.68 -4.39 4.68
N TYR A 80 0.31 -3.30 5.35
CA TYR A 80 -0.83 -2.46 4.96
C TYR A 80 -0.53 -1.56 3.75
N PHE A 81 0.74 -1.31 3.44
CA PHE A 81 1.14 -0.48 2.30
C PHE A 81 0.83 -1.19 0.97
N VAL A 82 1.12 -2.48 0.88
CA VAL A 82 0.95 -3.26 -0.36
C VAL A 82 -0.49 -3.25 -0.88
N PRO A 83 -1.53 -3.60 -0.11
CA PRO A 83 -2.91 -3.54 -0.59
C PRO A 83 -3.34 -2.11 -0.93
N ALA A 84 -2.93 -1.11 -0.14
CA ALA A 84 -3.25 0.29 -0.44
C ALA A 84 -2.64 0.76 -1.76
N TYR A 85 -1.39 0.37 -2.05
CA TYR A 85 -0.73 0.67 -3.31
C TYR A 85 -1.39 -0.02 -4.50
N ILE A 86 -1.79 -1.29 -4.34
CA ILE A 86 -2.54 -2.01 -5.38
C ILE A 86 -3.84 -1.26 -5.68
N ILE A 87 -4.64 -0.94 -4.66
CA ILE A 87 -5.88 -0.18 -4.86
C ILE A 87 -5.58 1.14 -5.56
N TYR A 88 -4.58 1.90 -5.10
CA TYR A 88 -4.18 3.16 -5.73
C TYR A 88 -3.83 3.03 -7.21
N ALA A 89 -3.09 2.00 -7.59
CA ALA A 89 -2.69 1.75 -8.98
C ALA A 89 -3.88 1.37 -9.87
N PHE A 90 -4.87 0.66 -9.34
CA PHE A 90 -6.04 0.20 -10.08
C PHE A 90 -7.25 1.15 -10.03
N THR A 91 -7.34 2.05 -9.05
CA THR A 91 -8.37 3.11 -8.96
C THR A 91 -8.59 3.87 -10.28
N PRO A 92 -7.55 4.45 -10.93
CA PRO A 92 -7.76 5.20 -12.18
C PRO A 92 -8.19 4.31 -13.35
N VAL A 93 -7.96 3.00 -13.26
CA VAL A 93 -8.39 2.04 -14.27
C VAL A 93 -9.87 1.76 -14.03
N VAL A 94 -10.24 1.27 -12.84
CA VAL A 94 -11.58 0.80 -12.45
C VAL A 94 -12.64 1.89 -12.46
N LEU A 95 -12.26 3.12 -12.09
CA LEU A 95 -13.19 4.25 -11.94
C LEU A 95 -12.96 5.33 -13.03
N GLU A 96 -12.41 4.95 -14.19
CA GLU A 96 -12.22 5.85 -15.33
C GLU A 96 -13.44 6.74 -15.65
N PRO A 97 -14.70 6.23 -15.65
CA PRO A 97 -15.87 7.06 -15.97
C PRO A 97 -16.14 8.19 -14.94
N TYR A 98 -15.49 8.14 -13.77
CA TYR A 98 -15.71 9.05 -12.65
C TYR A 98 -14.39 9.72 -12.23
N PRO A 99 -13.83 10.63 -13.05
CA PRO A 99 -12.51 11.23 -12.81
C PRO A 99 -12.41 12.00 -11.49
N ASP A 100 -13.48 12.68 -11.08
CA ASP A 100 -13.54 13.38 -9.79
C ASP A 100 -13.45 12.41 -8.61
N VAL A 101 -14.14 11.27 -8.70
CA VAL A 101 -14.11 10.21 -7.69
C VAL A 101 -12.73 9.55 -7.63
N VAL A 102 -12.10 9.31 -8.78
CA VAL A 102 -10.71 8.81 -8.86
C VAL A 102 -9.76 9.74 -8.12
N SER A 103 -9.86 11.05 -8.35
CA SER A 103 -9.00 12.04 -7.71
C SER A 103 -9.14 11.99 -6.18
N ILE A 104 -10.39 12.04 -5.68
CA ILE A 104 -10.68 12.00 -4.24
C ILE A 104 -10.15 10.70 -3.60
N ILE A 105 -10.40 9.55 -4.23
CA ILE A 105 -9.94 8.25 -3.72
C ILE A 105 -8.42 8.17 -3.72
N ARG A 106 -7.75 8.64 -4.78
CA ARG A 106 -6.28 8.61 -4.85
C ARG A 106 -5.65 9.52 -3.81
N ILE A 107 -6.19 10.72 -3.58
CA ILE A 107 -5.74 11.60 -2.48
C ILE A 107 -5.87 10.88 -1.14
N GLY A 108 -7.03 10.29 -0.86
CA GLY A 108 -7.26 9.53 0.38
C GLY A 108 -6.29 8.35 0.56
N LEU A 109 -6.05 7.57 -0.51
CA LEU A 109 -5.11 6.45 -0.50
C LEU A 109 -3.66 6.91 -0.32
N THR A 110 -3.26 8.02 -0.95
CA THR A 110 -1.93 8.59 -0.76
C THR A 110 -1.71 9.00 0.70
N ILE A 111 -2.67 9.70 1.30
CA ILE A 111 -2.62 10.09 2.72
C ILE A 111 -2.53 8.84 3.61
N TYR A 112 -3.33 7.81 3.34
CA TYR A 112 -3.27 6.55 4.06
C TYR A 112 -1.89 5.90 3.96
N MET A 113 -1.31 5.80 2.75
CA MET A 113 0.03 5.24 2.54
C MET A 113 1.12 6.03 3.26
N ILE A 114 1.04 7.37 3.29
CA ILE A 114 1.95 8.22 4.06
C ILE A 114 1.82 7.92 5.56
N MET A 115 0.61 7.79 6.09
CA MET A 115 0.38 7.43 7.50
C MET A 115 0.98 6.07 7.84
N VAL A 116 0.81 5.07 6.97
CA VAL A 116 1.44 3.76 7.13
C VAL A 116 2.96 3.87 7.12
N ALA A 117 3.54 4.66 6.23
CA ALA A 117 4.98 4.90 6.17
C ALA A 117 5.51 5.58 7.44
N LEU A 118 4.80 6.58 7.98
CA LEU A 118 5.15 7.24 9.24
C LEU A 118 5.09 6.27 10.43
N MET A 119 4.06 5.43 10.50
CA MET A 119 3.95 4.39 11.53
C MET A 119 5.09 3.37 11.41
N ALA A 120 5.46 2.98 10.20
CA ALA A 120 6.58 2.07 9.94
C ALA A 120 7.92 2.71 10.35
N ALA A 121 8.16 3.97 9.98
CA ALA A 121 9.34 4.71 10.40
C ALA A 121 9.44 4.84 11.93
N ASN A 122 8.33 5.13 12.61
CA ASN A 122 8.30 5.17 14.08
C ASN A 122 8.59 3.80 14.71
N ALA A 123 8.01 2.73 14.18
CA ALA A 123 8.30 1.35 14.63
C ALA A 123 9.77 0.99 14.44
N PHE A 124 10.35 1.34 13.29
CA PHE A 124 11.76 1.15 12.98
C PHE A 124 12.68 1.92 13.94
N LEU A 125 12.42 3.22 14.14
CA LEU A 125 13.20 4.05 15.06
C LEU A 125 13.09 3.56 16.51
N ASN A 126 11.95 3.02 16.93
CA ASN A 126 11.81 2.35 18.22
C ASN A 126 12.67 1.09 18.31
N ALA A 127 12.66 0.25 17.27
CA ALA A 127 13.48 -0.95 17.22
C ALA A 127 14.98 -0.60 17.32
N VAL A 128 15.44 0.42 16.59
CA VAL A 128 16.82 0.93 16.68
C VAL A 128 17.15 1.41 18.10
N SER A 129 16.23 2.13 18.75
CA SER A 129 16.39 2.58 20.14
C SER A 129 16.54 1.43 21.12
N ASP A 130 15.78 0.35 20.95
CA ASP A 130 15.84 -0.83 21.81
C ASP A 130 17.14 -1.58 21.61
N ILE A 131 17.53 -1.82 20.35
CA ILE A 131 18.80 -2.46 20.01
C ILE A 131 19.97 -1.68 20.61
N TYR A 132 19.94 -0.35 20.53
CA TYR A 132 21.00 0.47 21.10
C TYR A 132 21.08 0.32 22.62
N GLN A 133 19.94 0.23 23.31
CA GLN A 133 19.89 0.12 24.77
C GLN A 133 20.51 -1.18 25.31
N ASP A 134 20.59 -2.22 24.49
CA ASP A 134 21.23 -3.49 24.87
C ASP A 134 22.78 -3.38 24.95
N PHE A 135 23.38 -2.32 24.41
CA PHE A 135 24.83 -2.11 24.50
C PHE A 135 25.24 -1.43 25.82
N SER A 136 26.37 -1.84 26.39
CA SER A 136 26.94 -1.27 27.62
C SER A 136 27.21 0.24 27.53
N ILE A 137 27.54 0.73 26.33
CA ILE A 137 27.76 2.16 26.02
C ILE A 137 26.47 2.99 26.21
N ALA A 138 25.29 2.40 26.05
CA ALA A 138 24.03 3.13 26.19
C ALA A 138 23.77 3.63 27.61
N LYS A 139 24.41 3.02 28.63
CA LYS A 139 24.34 3.48 30.02
C LYS A 139 25.01 4.84 30.24
N SER A 140 26.06 5.14 29.49
CA SER A 140 26.78 6.42 29.59
C SER A 140 26.32 7.45 28.56
N ARG A 141 25.72 7.02 27.45
CA ARG A 141 25.22 7.91 26.39
C ARG A 141 23.83 7.47 25.89
N PRO A 142 22.74 7.93 26.53
CA PRO A 142 21.40 7.57 26.08
C PRO A 142 21.04 8.26 24.76
N ILE A 143 20.58 7.50 23.76
CA ILE A 143 20.20 8.07 22.44
C ILE A 143 18.71 8.39 22.28
N LYS A 144 17.89 8.13 23.31
CA LYS A 144 16.43 8.31 23.24
C LYS A 144 16.03 9.72 22.80
N GLY A 145 16.73 10.73 23.31
CA GLY A 145 16.50 12.14 22.92
C GLY A 145 16.75 12.39 21.44
N TYR A 146 17.87 11.88 20.89
CA TYR A 146 18.18 12.03 19.46
C TYR A 146 17.15 11.33 18.57
N ILE A 147 16.74 10.11 18.94
CA ILE A 147 15.69 9.39 18.20
C ILE A 147 14.37 10.16 18.25
N GLN A 148 14.04 10.81 19.36
CA GLN A 148 12.84 11.64 19.46
C GLN A 148 12.90 12.84 18.51
N VAL A 149 14.05 13.52 18.41
CA VAL A 149 14.25 14.62 17.46
C VAL A 149 14.08 14.13 16.01
N ILE A 150 14.66 12.98 15.66
CA ILE A 150 14.49 12.39 14.32
C ILE A 150 13.02 12.09 14.03
N LYS A 151 12.28 11.53 15.00
CA LYS A 151 10.83 11.29 14.84
C LYS A 151 10.08 12.58 14.53
N ILE A 152 10.34 13.66 15.27
CA ILE A 152 9.68 14.95 15.03
C ILE A 152 9.93 15.41 13.59
N ILE A 153 11.18 15.33 13.10
CA ILE A 153 11.52 15.69 11.73
C ILE A 153 10.75 14.82 10.71
N VAL A 154 10.72 13.50 10.92
CA VAL A 154 9.99 12.56 10.05
C VAL A 154 8.50 12.87 10.01
N TYR A 155 7.88 13.16 11.16
CA TYR A 155 6.47 13.54 11.23
C TYR A 155 6.21 14.89 10.57
N MET A 156 7.09 15.88 10.72
CA MET A 156 6.97 17.17 10.02
C MET A 156 6.99 16.99 8.51
N ILE A 157 7.95 16.21 7.99
CA ILE A 157 8.01 15.90 6.55
C ILE A 157 6.73 15.22 6.09
N GLY A 158 6.24 14.22 6.85
CA GLY A 158 4.99 13.54 6.54
C GLY A 158 3.78 14.48 6.47
N ILE A 159 3.66 15.40 7.43
CA ILE A 159 2.59 16.41 7.44
C ILE A 159 2.70 17.32 6.22
N ILE A 160 3.91 17.79 5.88
CA ILE A 160 4.13 18.62 4.70
C ILE A 160 3.68 17.90 3.42
N ILE A 161 4.04 16.62 3.27
CA ILE A 161 3.63 15.82 2.10
C ILE A 161 2.10 15.66 2.06
N ILE A 162 1.46 15.43 3.21
CA ILE A 162 -0.01 15.33 3.29
C ILE A 162 -0.67 16.64 2.86
N LEU A 163 -0.20 17.78 3.38
CA LEU A 163 -0.73 19.10 3.00
C LEU A 163 -0.50 19.39 1.53
N ALA A 164 0.69 19.05 1.00
CA ALA A 164 1.00 19.20 -0.42
C ALA A 164 0.05 18.37 -1.31
N ASN A 165 -0.37 17.19 -0.89
CA ASN A 165 -1.34 16.37 -1.65
C ASN A 165 -2.79 16.86 -1.51
N LEU A 166 -3.11 17.64 -0.48
CA LEU A 166 -4.46 18.19 -0.28
C LEU A 166 -4.67 19.52 -0.99
N PHE A 167 -3.62 20.35 -1.07
CA PHE A 167 -3.70 21.73 -1.55
C PHE A 167 -2.89 22.02 -2.82
N GLY A 168 -2.01 21.10 -3.23
CA GLY A 168 -1.19 21.18 -4.44
C GLY A 168 -1.68 20.23 -5.52
#